data_AF-A0A2P7TIH5-F1
#
_entry.id   AF-A0A2P7TIH5-F1
#
_cell.length_a   1.000
_cell.length_b   1.000
_cell.length_c   1.000
_cell.angle_alpha   90.00
_cell.angle_beta   90.00
_cell.angle_gamma   90.00
#
_symmetry.space_group_name_H-M   'P 1'
#
loop_
_entity.id
_entity.type
_entity.pdbx_description
1 polymer ?
#
loop_
_entity_poly.entity_id
_entity_poly.type
_entity_poly.pdbx_seq_one_letter_code
_entity_poly.pdbx_strand_id
1 'polypeptide(L)'
;MSGLSHQEMLDASVHFGHLRKKWNPKMLPYIFMERKGIHIIDLNKTNEGLERAASAMKKLARAGKKILFVATKKQAKDMVAKAAEEIGMPYVTERWLGGMLTNFSTIRKSIKKKQSIKKLLEEKSTALTKKERLMLSREYDKLDRILGGVEDMSRAPSALFIVDISHEHIALAEAKRLGIITFAMVDTNSDPTQVDFAIPANDDASKSVGLITGYLVNSIKEGLAERQKEKADDYDSSEQHTEGDSGSAERGSRKDAGRNRNLQKRRRNRTSSSSEGGEE
;
A
#
# COMPACT_ATOMS: atom_id res chain seq x y z
N MET A 1 -15.29 -11.15 -10.58
CA MET A 1 -15.61 -9.87 -11.22
C MET A 1 -15.60 -10.08 -12.72
N SER A 2 -16.66 -9.69 -13.41
CA SER A 2 -16.61 -9.52 -14.86
C SER A 2 -15.64 -8.38 -15.19
N GLY A 3 -14.87 -8.52 -16.27
CA GLY A 3 -14.07 -7.43 -16.82
C GLY A 3 -14.93 -6.21 -17.19
N LEU A 4 -14.27 -5.09 -17.47
CA LEU A 4 -14.96 -3.90 -17.97
C LEU A 4 -15.51 -4.15 -19.38
N SER A 5 -16.70 -3.61 -19.66
CA SER A 5 -17.29 -3.70 -20.99
C SER A 5 -16.48 -2.89 -21.99
N HIS A 6 -16.38 -3.41 -23.23
CA HIS A 6 -15.77 -2.67 -24.34
C HIS A 6 -16.42 -1.29 -24.54
N GLN A 7 -17.75 -1.21 -24.37
CA GLN A 7 -18.46 0.05 -24.51
C GLN A 7 -18.03 1.07 -23.46
N GLU A 8 -17.88 0.65 -22.20
CA GLU A 8 -17.44 1.52 -21.10
C GLU A 8 -16.02 2.05 -21.34
N MET A 9 -15.11 1.21 -21.84
CA MET A 9 -13.75 1.61 -22.20
C MET A 9 -13.70 2.58 -23.38
N LEU A 10 -14.57 2.38 -24.38
CA LEU A 10 -14.69 3.30 -25.51
C LEU A 10 -15.21 4.66 -25.06
N ASP A 11 -16.27 4.69 -24.25
CA ASP A 11 -16.90 5.91 -23.73
C ASP A 11 -15.96 6.69 -22.78
N ALA A 12 -15.10 5.98 -22.06
CA ALA A 12 -14.05 6.55 -21.22
C ALA A 12 -12.77 6.94 -21.97
N SER A 13 -12.70 6.73 -23.29
CA SER A 13 -11.55 7.07 -24.14
C SER A 13 -10.25 6.32 -23.79
N VAL A 14 -10.36 5.09 -23.26
CA VAL A 14 -9.21 4.26 -22.84
C VAL A 14 -8.35 3.83 -24.03
N HIS A 15 -8.96 3.65 -25.19
CA HIS A 15 -8.35 3.16 -26.42
C HIS A 15 -7.43 4.17 -27.12
N PHE A 16 -7.48 5.46 -26.77
CA PHE A 16 -6.63 6.45 -27.42
C PHE A 16 -5.23 6.44 -26.83
N GLY A 17 -4.22 6.27 -27.68
CA GLY A 17 -2.84 6.51 -27.33
C GLY A 17 -2.32 7.86 -27.82
N HIS A 18 -1.00 7.94 -27.94
CA HIS A 18 -0.26 9.09 -28.44
C HIS A 18 -0.05 9.05 -29.97
N LEU A 19 0.51 10.14 -30.48
CA LEU A 19 0.93 10.27 -31.87
C LEU A 19 2.04 9.28 -32.23
N ARG A 20 2.06 8.81 -33.48
CA ARG A 20 3.08 7.88 -34.01
C ARG A 20 4.53 8.29 -33.75
N LYS A 21 4.82 9.59 -33.80
CA LYS A 21 6.16 10.14 -33.56
C LYS A 21 6.68 9.96 -32.13
N LYS A 22 5.77 9.74 -31.17
CA LYS A 22 6.09 9.62 -29.73
C LYS A 22 6.02 8.18 -29.23
N TRP A 23 5.73 7.21 -30.10
CA TRP A 23 5.49 5.83 -29.69
C TRP A 23 6.76 5.16 -29.15
N ASN A 24 6.58 4.12 -28.35
CA ASN A 24 7.61 3.19 -27.97
C ASN A 24 7.45 1.89 -28.77
N PRO A 25 8.49 1.39 -29.48
CA PRO A 25 8.38 0.16 -30.26
C PRO A 25 7.96 -1.07 -29.44
N LYS A 26 8.27 -1.11 -28.14
CA LYS A 26 7.86 -2.21 -27.25
C LYS A 26 6.36 -2.21 -26.94
N MET A 27 5.65 -1.12 -27.25
CA MET A 27 4.18 -1.07 -27.15
C MET A 27 3.48 -1.68 -28.36
N LEU A 28 4.20 -2.07 -29.42
CA LEU A 28 3.61 -2.66 -30.63
C LEU A 28 2.61 -3.80 -30.35
N PRO A 29 2.86 -4.76 -29.42
CA PRO A 29 1.91 -5.84 -29.15
C PRO A 29 0.58 -5.39 -28.50
N TYR A 30 0.53 -4.15 -28.00
CA TYR A 30 -0.61 -3.57 -27.32
C TYR A 30 -1.37 -2.55 -28.19
N ILE A 31 -0.86 -2.27 -29.40
CA ILE A 31 -1.46 -1.33 -30.35
C ILE A 31 -2.29 -2.13 -31.35
N PHE A 32 -3.58 -1.81 -31.42
CA PHE A 32 -4.51 -2.42 -32.36
C PHE A 32 -4.31 -1.87 -33.78
N MET A 33 -4.32 -0.55 -33.93
CA MET A 33 -4.12 0.10 -35.23
C MET A 33 -3.70 1.57 -35.08
N GLU A 34 -3.45 2.24 -36.21
CA GLU A 34 -3.24 3.68 -36.27
C GLU A 34 -4.39 4.35 -37.02
N ARG A 35 -4.94 5.44 -36.48
CA ARG A 35 -5.99 6.24 -37.14
C ARG A 35 -5.64 7.71 -37.06
N LYS A 36 -5.51 8.36 -38.22
CA LYS A 36 -5.17 9.80 -38.32
C LYS A 36 -3.90 10.18 -37.54
N GLY A 37 -2.89 9.31 -37.53
CA GLY A 37 -1.61 9.55 -36.84
C GLY A 37 -1.60 9.27 -35.34
N ILE A 38 -2.72 8.80 -34.76
CA ILE A 38 -2.86 8.41 -33.35
C ILE A 38 -2.92 6.89 -33.26
N HIS A 39 -2.16 6.31 -32.33
CA HIS A 39 -2.25 4.89 -32.04
C HIS A 39 -3.50 4.58 -31.23
N ILE A 40 -4.16 3.49 -31.61
CA ILE A 40 -5.31 2.93 -30.89
C ILE A 40 -4.83 1.70 -30.15
N ILE A 41 -5.03 1.70 -28.84
CA ILE A 41 -4.67 0.61 -27.93
C ILE A 41 -5.71 -0.52 -28.07
N ASP A 42 -5.24 -1.76 -28.06
CA ASP A 42 -6.11 -2.94 -28.06
C ASP A 42 -6.77 -3.13 -26.68
N LEU A 43 -8.09 -2.93 -26.64
CA LEU A 43 -8.89 -3.05 -25.43
C LEU A 43 -8.95 -4.47 -24.86
N ASN A 44 -8.75 -5.51 -25.69
CA ASN A 44 -8.64 -6.88 -25.18
C ASN A 44 -7.37 -7.01 -24.32
N LYS A 45 -6.26 -6.43 -24.78
CA LYS A 45 -5.02 -6.39 -24.02
C LYS A 45 -5.11 -5.51 -22.78
N THR A 46 -5.87 -4.42 -22.85
CA THR A 46 -6.23 -3.65 -21.66
C THR A 46 -6.96 -4.50 -20.63
N ASN A 47 -8.00 -5.24 -21.04
CA ASN A 47 -8.76 -6.13 -20.17
C ASN A 47 -7.89 -7.23 -19.55
N GLU A 48 -7.09 -7.93 -20.36
CA GLU A 48 -6.15 -8.95 -19.88
C GLU A 48 -5.14 -8.38 -18.86
N GLY A 49 -4.60 -7.17 -19.11
CA GLY A 49 -3.70 -6.49 -18.18
C GLY A 49 -4.39 -6.06 -16.89
N LEU A 50 -5.60 -5.52 -17.01
CA LEU A 50 -6.40 -5.03 -15.91
C LEU A 50 -6.84 -6.16 -14.97
N GLU A 51 -7.30 -7.29 -15.49
CA GLU A 51 -7.70 -8.45 -14.69
C GLU A 51 -6.52 -9.06 -13.92
N ARG A 52 -5.35 -9.19 -14.58
CA ARG A 52 -4.13 -9.66 -13.92
C ARG A 52 -3.70 -8.72 -12.80
N ALA A 53 -3.70 -7.41 -13.06
CA ALA A 53 -3.36 -6.40 -12.06
C ALA A 53 -4.35 -6.42 -10.89
N ALA A 54 -5.65 -6.42 -11.17
CA ALA A 54 -6.73 -6.46 -10.18
C ALA A 54 -6.64 -7.70 -9.27
N SER A 55 -6.42 -8.88 -9.85
CA SER A 55 -6.26 -10.12 -9.10
C SER A 55 -5.06 -10.07 -8.15
N ALA A 56 -3.92 -9.56 -8.62
CA ALA A 56 -2.73 -9.41 -7.79
C ALA A 56 -2.90 -8.35 -6.70
N MET A 57 -3.49 -7.19 -7.01
CA MET A 57 -3.79 -6.15 -6.02
C MET A 57 -4.77 -6.63 -4.95
N LYS A 58 -5.81 -7.38 -5.35
CA LYS A 58 -6.77 -8.00 -4.42
C LYS A 58 -6.07 -8.93 -3.43
N LYS A 59 -5.14 -9.78 -3.91
CA LYS A 59 -4.33 -10.66 -3.04
C LYS A 59 -3.44 -9.87 -2.07
N LEU A 60 -2.81 -8.79 -2.53
CA LEU A 60 -1.99 -7.91 -1.68
C LEU A 60 -2.84 -7.24 -0.59
N ALA A 61 -4.03 -6.76 -0.96
CA ALA A 61 -4.98 -6.14 -0.04
C ALA A 61 -5.48 -7.12 1.01
N ARG A 62 -5.82 -8.36 0.61
CA ARG A 62 -6.20 -9.45 1.52
C ARG A 62 -5.08 -9.80 2.51
N ALA A 63 -3.82 -9.79 2.05
CA ALA A 63 -2.65 -9.95 2.92
C ALA A 63 -2.39 -8.75 3.87
N GLY A 64 -3.18 -7.66 3.78
CA GLY A 64 -3.01 -6.46 4.58
C GLY A 64 -1.79 -5.62 4.20
N LYS A 65 -1.27 -5.80 2.98
CA LYS A 65 -0.17 -4.99 2.45
C LYS A 65 -0.70 -3.65 1.94
N LYS A 66 0.10 -2.60 2.08
CA LYS A 66 -0.24 -1.26 1.60
C LYS A 66 0.24 -1.08 0.16
N ILE A 67 -0.63 -0.52 -0.67
CA ILE A 67 -0.38 -0.19 -2.08
C ILE A 67 -0.31 1.34 -2.14
N LEU A 68 0.78 1.88 -2.67
CA LEU A 68 0.96 3.33 -2.83
C LEU A 68 0.50 3.78 -4.21
N PHE A 69 -0.44 4.71 -4.25
CA PHE A 69 -0.95 5.29 -5.51
C PHE A 69 -0.12 6.52 -5.89
N VAL A 70 0.39 6.58 -7.11
CA VAL A 70 1.27 7.65 -7.59
C VAL A 70 0.73 8.22 -8.90
N ALA A 71 0.39 9.50 -8.90
CA ALA A 71 -0.11 10.19 -10.08
C ALA A 71 0.07 11.71 -9.99
N THR A 72 1.09 12.28 -10.63
CA THR A 72 1.29 13.75 -10.63
C THR A 72 0.68 14.48 -11.84
N LYS A 73 0.11 13.74 -12.81
CA LYS A 73 -0.64 14.34 -13.92
C LYS A 73 -1.88 15.06 -13.42
N LYS A 74 -2.12 16.29 -13.91
CA LYS A 74 -3.27 17.13 -13.54
C LYS A 74 -4.61 16.40 -13.72
N GLN A 75 -4.72 15.57 -14.76
CA GLN A 75 -5.90 14.82 -15.12
C GLN A 75 -6.21 13.66 -14.15
N ALA A 76 -5.21 13.22 -13.39
CA ALA A 76 -5.26 12.07 -12.50
C ALA A 76 -5.24 12.44 -11.01
N LYS A 77 -4.66 13.58 -10.61
CA LYS A 77 -4.42 13.95 -9.20
C LYS A 77 -5.63 13.73 -8.28
N ASP A 78 -6.71 14.47 -8.52
CA ASP A 78 -7.86 14.50 -7.60
C ASP A 78 -8.58 13.16 -7.55
N MET A 79 -8.61 12.47 -8.68
CA MET A 79 -9.30 11.21 -8.85
C MET A 79 -8.57 10.07 -8.15
N VAL A 80 -7.24 10.01 -8.32
CA VAL A 80 -6.40 9.00 -7.66
C VAL A 80 -6.34 9.27 -6.15
N ALA A 81 -6.25 10.54 -5.71
CA ALA A 81 -6.31 10.88 -4.28
C ALA A 81 -7.61 10.39 -3.64
N LYS A 82 -8.78 10.79 -4.19
CA LYS A 82 -10.08 10.39 -3.65
C LYS A 82 -10.26 8.88 -3.61
N ALA A 83 -9.85 8.19 -4.67
CA ALA A 83 -9.99 6.74 -4.76
C ALA A 83 -9.08 6.01 -3.76
N ALA A 84 -7.88 6.51 -3.50
CA ALA A 84 -6.97 5.95 -2.49
C ALA A 84 -7.46 6.25 -1.06
N GLU A 85 -7.99 7.45 -0.80
CA GLU A 85 -8.58 7.85 0.48
C GLU A 85 -9.78 6.98 0.84
N GLU A 86 -10.66 6.67 -0.12
CA GLU A 86 -11.83 5.82 0.09
C GLU A 86 -11.47 4.45 0.69
N ILE A 87 -10.33 3.88 0.28
CA ILE A 87 -9.85 2.56 0.74
C ILE A 87 -8.75 2.64 1.80
N GLY A 88 -8.42 3.84 2.30
CA GLY A 88 -7.37 4.04 3.30
C GLY A 88 -5.99 3.58 2.84
N MET A 89 -5.70 3.73 1.55
CA MET A 89 -4.38 3.46 0.96
C MET A 89 -3.59 4.76 0.79
N PRO A 90 -2.26 4.73 0.94
CA PRO A 90 -1.45 5.93 0.78
C PRO A 90 -1.37 6.37 -0.69
N TYR A 91 -1.18 7.67 -0.90
CA TYR A 91 -1.08 8.26 -2.23
C TYR A 91 -0.06 9.42 -2.30
N VAL A 92 0.44 9.68 -3.52
CA VAL A 92 1.27 10.83 -3.87
C VAL A 92 0.75 11.41 -5.18
N THR A 93 0.18 12.62 -5.12
CA THR A 93 -0.44 13.26 -6.28
C THR A 93 0.21 14.57 -6.71
N GLU A 94 1.09 15.15 -5.88
CA GLU A 94 1.66 16.45 -6.18
C GLU A 94 3.01 16.37 -6.87
N ARG A 95 4.04 15.95 -6.13
CA ARG A 95 5.39 15.78 -6.65
C ARG A 95 6.06 14.61 -5.96
N TRP A 96 6.64 13.72 -6.73
CA TRP A 96 7.55 12.71 -6.22
C TRP A 96 8.86 13.37 -5.76
N LEU A 97 9.19 13.26 -4.48
CA LEU A 97 10.49 13.66 -3.95
C LEU A 97 11.46 12.50 -4.14
N GLY A 98 12.59 12.74 -4.79
CA GLY A 98 13.63 11.72 -4.92
C GLY A 98 14.08 11.21 -3.54
N GLY A 99 14.16 9.90 -3.38
CA GLY A 99 14.40 9.25 -2.10
C GLY A 99 13.13 8.93 -1.32
N MET A 100 11.93 9.08 -1.91
CA MET A 100 10.67 8.83 -1.23
C MET A 100 10.56 7.40 -0.67
N LEU A 101 11.05 6.41 -1.43
CA LEU A 101 11.07 5.02 -1.00
C LEU A 101 12.46 4.63 -0.50
N THR A 102 13.48 5.09 -1.20
CA THR A 102 14.86 4.62 -0.97
C THR A 102 15.58 5.31 0.20
N ASN A 103 15.12 6.50 0.59
CA ASN A 103 15.58 7.22 1.78
C ASN A 103 14.38 7.52 2.71
N PHE A 104 13.59 6.48 2.99
CA PHE A 104 12.35 6.59 3.77
C PHE A 104 12.58 7.16 5.18
N SER A 105 13.76 6.94 5.78
CA SER A 105 14.12 7.52 7.08
C SER A 105 14.10 9.05 7.06
N THR A 106 14.52 9.67 5.95
CA THR A 106 14.54 11.13 5.81
C THR A 106 13.13 11.67 5.56
N ILE A 107 12.33 10.98 4.74
CA ILE A 107 10.93 11.33 4.54
C ILE A 107 10.16 11.26 5.86
N ARG A 108 10.39 10.22 6.68
CA ARG A 108 9.78 10.10 8.00
C ARG A 108 10.15 11.27 8.92
N LYS A 109 11.38 11.80 8.84
CA LYS A 109 11.76 13.01 9.58
C LYS A 109 10.95 14.23 9.11
N SER A 110 10.72 14.37 7.80
CA SER A 110 9.88 15.43 7.24
C SER A 110 8.41 15.32 7.67
N ILE A 111 7.86 14.09 7.73
CA ILE A 111 6.51 13.83 8.25
C ILE A 111 6.43 14.21 9.74
N LYS A 112 7.42 13.80 10.55
CA LYS A 112 7.49 14.21 11.97
C LYS A 112 7.56 15.74 12.11
N LYS A 113 8.35 16.41 11.26
CA LYS A 113 8.42 17.88 11.24
C LYS A 113 7.05 18.50 10.93
N LYS A 114 6.33 17.99 9.93
CA LYS A 114 4.95 18.42 9.61
C LYS A 114 4.05 18.30 10.84
N GLN A 115 4.06 17.16 11.51
CA GLN A 115 3.24 16.92 12.72
C GLN A 115 3.61 17.85 13.87
N SER A 116 4.91 18.12 14.08
CA SER A 116 5.38 19.08 15.08
C SER A 116 4.90 20.51 14.77
N ILE A 117 4.97 20.93 13.50
CA ILE A 117 4.48 22.25 13.09
C ILE A 117 2.97 22.35 13.28
N LYS A 118 2.20 21.31 12.92
CA LYS A 118 0.75 21.25 13.14
C LYS A 118 0.39 21.49 14.61
N LYS A 119 1.04 20.74 15.51
CA LYS A 119 0.85 20.88 16.97
C LYS A 119 1.18 22.28 17.46
N LEU A 120 2.29 22.86 16.99
CA LEU A 120 2.74 24.21 17.38
C LEU A 120 1.76 25.32 16.92
N LEU A 121 1.11 25.13 15.77
CA LEU A 121 0.12 26.05 15.21
C LEU A 121 -1.25 25.95 15.91
N GLU A 122 -1.61 24.76 16.40
CA GLU A 122 -2.85 24.48 17.14
C GLU A 122 -2.77 24.94 18.60
N GLU A 123 -1.59 24.81 19.22
CA GLU A 123 -1.35 25.30 20.58
C GLU A 123 -1.52 26.83 20.64
N LYS A 124 -2.43 27.31 21.50
CA LYS A 124 -2.66 28.76 21.73
C LYS A 124 -1.65 29.38 22.70
N SER A 125 -0.91 28.54 23.44
CA SER A 125 0.03 28.97 24.48
C SER A 125 1.43 29.33 23.95
N THR A 126 1.70 29.04 22.68
CA THR A 126 2.99 29.31 22.05
C THR A 126 3.10 30.79 21.72
N ALA A 127 4.09 31.46 22.33
CA ALA A 127 4.43 32.86 22.10
C ALA A 127 5.09 33.05 20.72
N LEU A 128 4.37 32.73 19.65
CA LEU A 128 4.80 32.94 18.27
C LEU A 128 4.42 34.34 17.81
N THR A 129 5.37 35.05 17.20
CA THR A 129 5.05 36.29 16.50
C THR A 129 4.16 36.01 15.28
N LYS A 130 3.39 37.01 14.83
CA LYS A 130 2.56 36.89 13.61
C LYS A 130 3.39 36.45 12.39
N LYS A 131 4.65 36.92 12.31
CA LYS A 131 5.58 36.57 11.23
C LYS A 131 5.99 35.10 11.30
N GLU A 132 6.34 34.59 12.48
CA GLU A 132 6.72 33.18 12.66
C GLU A 132 5.53 32.25 12.40
N ARG A 133 4.34 32.60 12.90
CA ARG A 133 3.12 31.83 12.64
C ARG A 133 2.82 31.74 11.14
N LEU A 134 2.97 32.84 10.39
CA LEU A 134 2.81 32.84 8.94
C LEU A 134 3.84 31.94 8.23
N MET A 135 5.11 32.00 8.65
CA MET A 135 6.16 31.17 8.06
C MET A 135 5.93 29.68 8.33
N LEU A 136 5.55 29.33 9.56
CA LEU A 136 5.20 27.96 9.96
C LEU A 136 3.96 27.45 9.22
N SER A 137 2.93 28.29 9.04
CA SER A 137 1.74 27.93 8.25
C SER A 137 2.12 27.61 6.81
N ARG A 138 2.92 28.46 6.15
CA ARG A 138 3.38 28.20 4.78
C ARG A 138 4.22 26.94 4.66
N GLU A 139 5.06 26.66 5.66
CA GLU A 139 5.84 25.44 5.69
C GLU A 139 4.96 24.21 5.90
N TYR A 140 3.97 24.29 6.80
CA TYR A 140 2.96 23.25 7.01
C TYR A 140 2.19 22.97 5.72
N ASP A 141 1.61 23.98 5.08
CA ASP A 141 0.81 23.82 3.85
C ASP A 141 1.63 23.17 2.73
N LYS A 142 2.92 23.54 2.63
CA LYS A 142 3.84 22.94 1.67
C LYS A 142 4.11 21.46 1.98
N LEU A 143 4.33 21.11 3.24
CA LEU A 143 4.57 19.74 3.66
C LEU A 143 3.31 18.89 3.56
N ASP A 144 2.15 19.43 3.93
CA ASP A 144 0.85 18.77 3.85
C ASP A 144 0.48 18.43 2.41
N ARG A 145 0.65 19.40 1.51
CA ARG A 145 0.42 19.20 0.08
C ARG A 145 1.25 18.07 -0.53
N ILE A 146 2.50 17.90 -0.11
CA ILE A 146 3.42 16.91 -0.70
C ILE A 146 3.35 15.56 0.02
N LEU A 147 3.23 15.57 1.35
CA LEU A 147 3.39 14.38 2.20
C LEU A 147 2.08 13.94 2.88
N GLY A 148 0.96 14.64 2.67
CA GLY A 148 -0.34 14.32 3.28
C GLY A 148 -0.77 12.88 3.02
N GLY A 149 -0.76 12.45 1.76
CA GLY A 149 -1.18 11.08 1.39
C GLY A 149 -0.24 9.96 1.86
N VAL A 150 0.91 10.27 2.44
CA VAL A 150 1.87 9.28 2.99
C VAL A 150 2.09 9.45 4.49
N GLU A 151 1.32 10.30 5.16
CA GLU A 151 1.50 10.63 6.58
C GLU A 151 1.37 9.40 7.50
N ASP A 152 0.38 8.55 7.21
CA ASP A 152 0.09 7.36 8.02
C ASP A 152 1.01 6.16 7.72
N MET A 153 1.99 6.33 6.82
CA MET A 153 2.89 5.24 6.46
C MET A 153 3.99 5.04 7.50
N SER A 154 3.91 3.95 8.26
CA SER A 154 4.97 3.54 9.18
C SER A 154 6.14 2.85 8.48
N ARG A 155 5.87 2.14 7.38
CA ARG A 155 6.83 1.34 6.60
C ARG A 155 6.65 1.58 5.10
N ALA A 156 7.67 1.21 4.33
CA ALA A 156 7.61 1.25 2.87
C ALA A 156 6.44 0.40 2.34
N PRO A 157 5.80 0.81 1.24
CA PRO A 157 4.69 0.06 0.66
C PRO A 157 5.20 -1.24 0.02
N SER A 158 4.31 -2.23 -0.12
CA SER A 158 4.68 -3.50 -0.77
C SER A 158 4.42 -3.49 -2.27
N ALA A 159 3.64 -2.52 -2.76
CA ALA A 159 3.38 -2.32 -4.16
C ALA A 159 3.13 -0.85 -4.48
N LEU A 160 3.38 -0.46 -5.73
CA LEU A 160 3.04 0.84 -6.28
C LEU A 160 2.04 0.69 -7.42
N PHE A 161 1.04 1.57 -7.46
CA PHE A 161 0.23 1.82 -8.65
C PHE A 161 0.60 3.18 -9.23
N ILE A 162 1.02 3.22 -10.49
CA ILE A 162 1.57 4.41 -11.14
C ILE A 162 0.71 4.78 -12.36
N VAL A 163 0.32 6.06 -12.45
CA VAL A 163 -0.30 6.62 -13.66
C VAL A 163 0.77 7.35 -14.45
N ASP A 164 1.05 6.86 -15.66
CA ASP A 164 2.15 7.29 -16.55
C ASP A 164 3.56 7.07 -15.97
N ILE A 165 4.21 6.00 -16.43
CA ILE A 165 5.57 5.65 -16.02
C ILE A 165 6.65 6.55 -16.61
N SER A 166 6.37 7.26 -17.70
CA SER A 166 7.30 8.23 -18.30
C SER A 166 7.38 9.49 -17.46
N HIS A 167 6.24 9.97 -16.95
CA HIS A 167 6.20 11.09 -16.01
C HIS A 167 6.78 10.69 -14.64
N GLU A 168 6.40 9.52 -14.11
CA GLU A 168 6.81 9.04 -12.77
C GLU A 168 8.06 8.14 -12.78
N HIS A 169 8.99 8.36 -13.70
CA HIS A 169 10.18 7.53 -13.88
C HIS A 169 11.05 7.41 -12.61
N ILE A 170 11.09 8.43 -11.76
CA ILE A 170 11.84 8.40 -10.49
C ILE A 170 11.19 7.42 -9.50
N ALA A 171 9.86 7.44 -9.38
CA ALA A 171 9.12 6.52 -8.53
C ALA A 171 9.34 5.07 -8.98
N LEU A 172 9.29 4.84 -10.30
CA LEU A 172 9.54 3.53 -10.89
C LEU A 172 10.97 3.04 -10.64
N ALA A 173 11.98 3.90 -10.83
CA ALA A 173 13.38 3.56 -10.59
C ALA A 173 13.64 3.21 -9.11
N GLU A 174 13.05 3.96 -8.18
CA GLU A 174 13.14 3.66 -6.75
C GLU A 174 12.45 2.35 -6.38
N ALA A 175 11.24 2.10 -6.92
CA ALA A 175 10.50 0.87 -6.69
C ALA A 175 11.28 -0.36 -7.16
N LYS A 176 11.84 -0.32 -8.37
CA LYS A 176 12.70 -1.38 -8.92
C LYS A 176 13.91 -1.66 -8.05
N ARG A 177 14.60 -0.60 -7.60
CA ARG A 177 15.80 -0.75 -6.75
C ARG A 177 15.49 -1.46 -5.43
N LEU A 178 14.28 -1.31 -4.92
CA LEU A 178 13.84 -1.93 -3.66
C LEU A 178 13.08 -3.25 -3.86
N GLY A 179 12.89 -3.71 -5.11
CA GLY A 179 12.10 -4.90 -5.41
C GLY A 179 10.62 -4.76 -5.03
N ILE A 180 10.08 -3.53 -5.06
CA ILE A 180 8.66 -3.27 -4.81
C ILE A 180 7.89 -3.61 -6.10
N ILE A 181 6.79 -4.36 -5.97
CA ILE A 181 5.95 -4.76 -7.11
C ILE A 181 5.29 -3.53 -7.71
N THR A 182 5.33 -3.42 -9.03
CA THR A 182 4.84 -2.25 -9.78
C THR A 182 3.66 -2.61 -10.67
N PHE A 183 2.60 -1.82 -10.53
CA PHE A 183 1.42 -1.80 -11.38
C PHE A 183 1.37 -0.45 -12.05
N ALA A 184 1.11 -0.39 -13.36
CA ALA A 184 1.01 0.90 -14.01
C ALA A 184 0.05 0.94 -15.19
N MET A 185 -0.59 2.10 -15.34
CA MET A 185 -1.18 2.52 -16.61
C MET A 185 -0.06 2.93 -17.55
N VAL A 186 0.00 2.29 -18.72
CA VAL A 186 1.02 2.55 -19.74
C VAL A 186 0.35 2.96 -21.05
N ASP A 187 0.65 4.16 -21.51
CA ASP A 187 0.31 4.59 -22.87
C ASP A 187 1.41 4.14 -23.86
N THR A 188 1.09 4.23 -25.13
CA THR A 188 1.89 3.95 -26.32
C THR A 188 3.27 4.61 -26.37
N ASN A 189 3.55 5.67 -25.61
CA ASN A 189 4.88 6.29 -25.50
C ASN A 189 5.78 5.65 -24.43
N SER A 190 5.22 4.78 -23.59
CA SER A 190 5.88 4.22 -22.41
C SER A 190 6.41 2.80 -22.70
N ASP A 191 7.41 2.34 -21.94
CA ASP A 191 7.95 0.98 -22.09
C ASP A 191 7.22 0.00 -21.13
N PRO A 192 6.37 -0.90 -21.63
CA PRO A 192 5.56 -1.80 -20.79
C PRO A 192 6.42 -2.84 -20.06
N THR A 193 7.65 -3.09 -20.52
CA THR A 193 8.58 -4.06 -19.88
C THR A 193 9.20 -3.52 -18.60
N GLN A 194 8.99 -2.23 -18.30
CA GLN A 194 9.51 -1.62 -17.10
C GLN A 194 8.67 -1.87 -15.85
N VAL A 195 7.47 -2.43 -15.96
CA VAL A 195 6.60 -2.69 -14.82
C VAL A 195 6.20 -4.17 -14.78
N ASP A 196 5.90 -4.67 -13.58
CA ASP A 196 5.52 -6.07 -13.38
C ASP A 196 4.12 -6.34 -13.95
N PHE A 197 3.21 -5.39 -13.75
CA PHE A 197 1.83 -5.44 -14.23
C PHE A 197 1.49 -4.19 -15.05
N ALA A 198 1.71 -4.29 -16.36
CA ALA A 198 1.32 -3.26 -17.32
C ALA A 198 -0.18 -3.33 -17.65
N ILE A 199 -0.85 -2.18 -17.59
CA ILE A 199 -2.23 -1.97 -18.03
C ILE A 199 -2.20 -0.98 -19.21
N PRO A 200 -2.25 -1.46 -20.46
CA PRO A 200 -2.27 -0.60 -21.63
C PRO A 200 -3.52 0.27 -21.62
N ALA A 201 -3.37 1.59 -21.48
CA ALA A 201 -4.51 2.51 -21.39
C ALA A 201 -4.06 3.96 -21.61
N ASN A 202 -5.02 4.79 -22.03
CA ASN A 202 -4.84 6.24 -22.07
C ASN A 202 -4.64 6.81 -20.66
N ASP A 203 -3.49 7.46 -20.43
CA ASP A 203 -3.16 8.10 -19.15
C ASP A 203 -3.35 9.63 -19.15
N ASP A 204 -3.77 10.21 -20.28
CA ASP A 204 -4.04 11.65 -20.43
C ASP A 204 -5.53 12.00 -20.26
N ALA A 205 -6.44 11.05 -20.49
CA ALA A 205 -7.87 11.27 -20.31
C ALA A 205 -8.31 10.98 -18.87
N SER A 206 -8.85 12.00 -18.17
CA SER A 206 -9.39 11.83 -16.80
C SER A 206 -10.40 10.70 -16.69
N LYS A 207 -11.32 10.54 -17.67
CA LYS A 207 -12.30 9.46 -17.66
C LYS A 207 -11.65 8.07 -17.73
N SER A 208 -10.60 7.92 -18.55
CA SER A 208 -9.84 6.67 -18.68
C SER A 208 -9.15 6.32 -17.37
N VAL A 209 -8.40 7.27 -16.80
CA VAL A 209 -7.73 7.10 -15.50
C VAL A 209 -8.74 6.71 -14.42
N GLY A 210 -9.92 7.34 -14.42
CA GLY A 210 -10.98 7.06 -13.43
C GLY A 210 -11.59 5.69 -13.56
N LEU A 211 -11.88 5.26 -14.78
CA LEU A 211 -12.44 3.94 -15.03
C LEU A 211 -11.46 2.85 -14.58
N ILE A 212 -10.19 2.95 -14.99
CA ILE A 212 -9.16 1.97 -14.63
C ILE A 212 -8.87 1.98 -13.12
N THR A 213 -8.67 3.17 -12.53
CA THR A 213 -8.40 3.30 -11.10
C THR A 213 -9.59 2.81 -10.27
N GLY A 214 -10.82 3.14 -10.66
CA GLY A 214 -12.04 2.70 -9.98
C GLY A 214 -12.20 1.17 -9.99
N TYR A 215 -11.93 0.53 -11.12
CA TYR A 215 -11.94 -0.94 -11.21
C TYR A 215 -10.93 -1.60 -10.27
N LEU A 216 -9.70 -1.08 -10.22
CA LEU A 216 -8.65 -1.58 -9.32
C LEU A 216 -9.00 -1.34 -7.85
N VAL A 217 -9.55 -0.18 -7.53
CA VAL A 217 -9.96 0.20 -6.16
C VAL A 217 -11.09 -0.69 -5.66
N ASN A 218 -12.09 -0.99 -6.51
CA ASN A 218 -13.13 -1.97 -6.17
C ASN A 218 -12.54 -3.36 -5.88
N SER A 219 -11.54 -3.77 -6.66
CA SER A 219 -10.83 -5.04 -6.43
C SER A 219 -10.06 -5.08 -5.10
N ILE A 220 -9.43 -3.96 -4.73
CA ILE A 220 -8.76 -3.80 -3.44
C ILE A 220 -9.77 -3.81 -2.30
N LYS A 221 -10.90 -3.12 -2.46
CA LYS A 221 -11.99 -3.06 -1.47
C LYS A 221 -12.56 -4.45 -1.18
N GLU A 222 -12.78 -5.26 -2.20
CA GLU A 222 -13.16 -6.67 -2.02
C GLU A 222 -12.09 -7.45 -1.23
N GLY A 223 -10.81 -7.31 -1.58
CA GLY A 223 -9.72 -7.98 -0.86
C GLY A 223 -9.61 -7.56 0.61
N LEU A 224 -9.87 -6.29 0.92
CA LEU A 224 -9.93 -5.79 2.30
C LEU A 224 -11.14 -6.34 3.06
N ALA A 225 -12.30 -6.44 2.40
CA ALA A 225 -13.51 -7.02 3.01
C ALA A 225 -13.33 -8.52 3.30
N GLU A 226 -12.73 -9.28 2.39
CA GLU A 226 -12.38 -10.70 2.61
C GLU A 226 -11.48 -10.86 3.84
N ARG A 227 -10.46 -10.01 3.98
CA ARG A 227 -9.57 -10.02 5.14
C ARG A 227 -10.30 -9.70 6.45
N GLN A 228 -11.26 -8.78 6.44
CA GLN A 228 -12.04 -8.45 7.63
C GLN A 228 -12.91 -9.62 8.09
N LYS A 229 -13.52 -10.33 7.14
CA LYS A 229 -14.30 -11.55 7.43
C LYS A 229 -13.43 -12.64 8.03
N GLU A 230 -12.28 -12.93 7.41
CA GLU A 230 -11.34 -13.94 7.93
C GLU A 230 -10.89 -13.65 9.37
N LYS A 231 -10.67 -12.38 9.70
CA LYS A 231 -10.34 -11.98 11.08
C LYS A 231 -11.50 -12.12 12.07
N ALA A 232 -12.73 -11.94 11.61
CA ALA A 232 -13.92 -12.11 12.45
C ALA A 232 -14.17 -13.60 12.73
N ASP A 233 -14.01 -14.45 11.71
CA ASP A 233 -14.18 -15.90 11.83
C ASP A 233 -13.10 -16.53 12.73
N ASP A 234 -11.84 -16.06 12.64
CA ASP A 234 -10.75 -16.47 13.55
C ASP A 234 -11.04 -16.06 15.01
N TYR A 235 -11.72 -14.93 15.22
CA TYR A 235 -12.06 -14.45 16.55
C TYR A 235 -13.20 -15.26 17.18
N ASP A 236 -14.29 -15.51 16.44
CA ASP A 236 -15.43 -16.32 16.90
C ASP A 236 -15.02 -17.79 17.19
N SER A 237 -14.17 -18.37 16.34
CA SER A 237 -13.63 -19.72 16.60
C SER A 237 -12.71 -19.78 17.84
N SER A 238 -11.98 -18.70 18.14
CA SER A 238 -11.16 -18.61 19.35
C SER A 238 -12.00 -18.46 20.63
N GLU A 239 -13.12 -17.74 20.59
CA GLU A 239 -14.04 -17.57 21.72
C GLU A 239 -14.81 -18.88 22.03
N GLN A 240 -15.27 -19.61 21.00
CA GLN A 240 -15.92 -20.91 21.16
C GLN A 240 -14.98 -21.98 21.75
N HIS A 241 -13.68 -21.92 21.45
CA HIS A 241 -12.70 -22.81 22.07
C HIS A 241 -12.42 -22.47 23.54
N THR A 242 -12.53 -21.20 23.95
CA THR A 242 -12.36 -20.81 25.36
C THR A 242 -13.57 -21.11 26.24
N GLU A 243 -14.80 -21.05 25.69
CA GLU A 243 -16.01 -21.43 26.44
C GLU A 243 -16.14 -22.96 26.61
N GLY A 244 -15.69 -23.75 25.63
CA GLY A 244 -15.72 -25.22 25.68
C GLY A 244 -14.77 -25.88 26.69
N ASP A 245 -13.68 -25.22 27.09
CA ASP A 245 -12.71 -25.76 28.06
C ASP A 245 -13.15 -25.49 29.53
N SER A 246 -14.03 -24.51 29.75
CA SER A 246 -14.56 -24.19 31.08
C SER A 246 -15.61 -25.18 31.61
N GLY A 247 -16.17 -26.03 30.74
CA GLY A 247 -17.22 -27.00 31.08
C GLY A 247 -16.75 -28.42 31.41
N SER A 248 -15.45 -28.72 31.33
CA SER A 248 -14.94 -30.10 31.54
C SER A 248 -14.18 -30.32 32.86
N ALA A 249 -13.95 -29.27 33.66
CA ALA A 249 -13.15 -29.34 34.88
C ALA A 249 -13.90 -29.79 36.16
N GLU A 250 -15.18 -30.18 36.10
CA GLU A 250 -15.96 -30.54 37.31
C GLU A 250 -16.27 -32.04 37.50
N ARG A 251 -15.69 -32.94 36.67
CA ARG A 251 -15.81 -34.40 36.87
C ARG A 251 -14.45 -35.08 36.91
N GLY A 252 -13.67 -34.78 37.96
CA GLY A 252 -12.39 -35.45 38.16
C GLY A 252 -11.71 -35.25 39.51
N SER A 253 -12.39 -34.73 40.55
CA SER A 253 -11.77 -34.56 41.88
C SER A 253 -12.35 -35.57 42.88
N ARG A 254 -11.91 -36.82 42.79
CA ARG A 254 -11.99 -37.82 43.88
C ARG A 254 -11.15 -39.04 43.50
N LYS A 255 -9.83 -38.93 43.72
CA LYS A 255 -8.84 -39.99 44.02
C LYS A 255 -7.47 -39.57 43.51
N ASP A 256 -6.74 -38.74 44.27
CA ASP A 256 -5.31 -38.97 44.51
C ASP A 256 -4.75 -38.08 45.64
N ALA A 257 -5.39 -38.14 46.82
CA ALA A 257 -4.81 -37.56 48.03
C ALA A 257 -3.86 -38.60 48.66
N GLY A 258 -2.72 -38.85 48.02
CA GLY A 258 -1.91 -39.98 48.48
C GLY A 258 -0.48 -40.11 47.99
N ARG A 259 0.17 -39.14 47.31
CA ARG A 259 1.58 -39.35 46.91
C ARG A 259 2.40 -38.14 46.48
N ASN A 260 2.53 -37.10 47.31
CA ASN A 260 3.66 -36.17 47.08
C ASN A 260 4.17 -35.40 48.30
N ARG A 261 4.57 -36.14 49.35
CA ARG A 261 5.26 -35.56 50.52
C ARG A 261 6.78 -35.78 50.51
N ASN A 262 7.39 -36.16 49.37
CA ASN A 262 8.81 -36.57 49.34
C ASN A 262 9.75 -35.85 48.36
N LEU A 263 9.34 -34.77 47.67
CA LEU A 263 10.27 -34.01 46.82
C LEU A 263 10.90 -32.75 47.44
N GLN A 264 10.41 -32.26 48.59
CA GLN A 264 10.98 -31.07 49.24
C GLN A 264 12.15 -31.35 50.20
N LYS A 265 12.51 -32.63 50.44
CA LYS A 265 13.66 -33.00 51.28
C LYS A 265 14.97 -33.25 50.52
N ARG A 266 14.98 -33.21 49.17
CA ARG A 266 16.20 -33.46 48.35
C ARG A 266 16.86 -32.21 47.75
N ARG A 267 16.31 -31.00 47.94
CA ARG A 267 16.93 -29.73 47.46
C ARG A 267 17.60 -28.88 48.54
N ARG A 268 17.69 -29.35 49.79
CA ARG A 268 18.40 -28.64 50.88
C ARG A 268 19.78 -29.19 51.25
N ASN A 269 20.22 -30.31 50.66
CA ASN A 269 21.52 -30.95 50.97
C ASN A 269 22.55 -30.89 49.82
N ARG A 270 22.46 -29.92 48.91
CA ARG A 270 23.40 -29.81 47.78
C ARG A 270 24.10 -28.45 47.61
N THR A 271 23.96 -27.55 48.59
CA THR A 271 24.57 -26.21 48.55
C THR A 271 25.47 -25.90 49.75
N SER A 272 26.00 -26.91 50.44
CA SER A 272 26.88 -26.72 51.61
C SER A 272 28.14 -27.60 51.61
N SER A 273 28.69 -27.95 50.45
CA SER A 273 29.93 -28.76 50.39
C SER A 273 30.89 -28.36 49.26
N SER A 274 31.15 -27.07 49.09
CA SER A 274 32.22 -26.60 48.20
C SER A 274 32.82 -25.30 48.71
N SER A 275 33.57 -25.42 49.81
CA SER A 275 34.60 -24.48 50.23
C SER A 275 35.44 -25.14 51.35
N GLU A 276 36.46 -25.91 50.98
CA GLU A 276 37.65 -26.15 51.82
C GLU A 276 38.73 -26.95 51.05
N GLY A 277 39.88 -26.30 50.83
CA GLY A 277 41.24 -26.84 51.04
C GLY A 277 41.82 -27.91 50.09
N GLY A 278 43.03 -27.65 49.59
CA GLY A 278 43.94 -28.70 49.14
C GLY A 278 45.08 -28.23 48.25
N GLU A 279 46.13 -27.67 48.87
CA GLU A 279 47.48 -27.58 48.31
C GLU A 279 48.09 -28.99 48.18
N GLU A 280 48.82 -29.23 47.09
CA GLU A 280 50.15 -29.88 47.03
C GLU A 280 50.78 -29.64 45.64
#